data_AF-A0A958KQ63-F1
#
_entry.id   AF-A0A958KQ63-F1
#
_cell.length_a   1.000
_cell.length_b   1.000
_cell.length_c   1.000
_cell.angle_alpha   90.00
_cell.angle_beta   90.00
_cell.angle_gamma   90.00
#
_symmetry.space_group_name_H-M   'P 1'
#
loop_
_entity.id
_entity.type
_entity.pdbx_description
1 polymer ?
#
loop_
_entity_poly.entity_id
_entity_poly.type
_entity_poly.pdbx_seq_one_letter_code
_entity_poly.pdbx_strand_id
1 'polypeptide(L)'
;MARSLLIIVSDDYMEVQKVRSWAQQNGVTVNAYNHSQWTNGLEDTGFRSGLHTEEVNLQAGSQSVGGKVLAFPNRFVDDKKVHTINEVEKDAIENAILEFRGNLTEAAKALGIGRATLYRKVKQYQIDPSVARRKANRAA
;
A
#
# COMPACT_ATOMS: atom_id res chain seq x y z
N MET A 1 -32.55 4.08 0.24
CA MET A 1 -32.98 4.48 1.59
C MET A 1 -31.99 5.53 2.07
N ALA A 2 -32.44 6.75 2.35
CA ALA A 2 -31.55 7.80 2.85
C ALA A 2 -31.04 7.42 4.25
N ARG A 3 -29.73 7.48 4.46
CA ARG A 3 -29.10 7.28 5.78
C ARG A 3 -28.78 8.64 6.37
N SER A 4 -29.57 9.07 7.35
CA SER A 4 -29.32 10.32 8.07
C SER A 4 -28.22 10.10 9.10
N LEU A 5 -27.19 10.95 9.07
CA LEU A 5 -26.09 10.97 10.03
C LEU A 5 -26.23 12.22 10.91
N LEU A 6 -26.29 12.04 12.23
CA LEU A 6 -26.26 13.11 13.21
C LEU A 6 -24.89 13.14 13.88
N ILE A 7 -24.24 14.30 13.88
CA ILE A 7 -22.96 14.50 14.55
C ILE A 7 -23.22 15.36 15.79
N ILE A 8 -22.80 14.88 16.96
CA ILE A 8 -22.84 15.64 18.21
C ILE A 8 -21.41 15.86 18.73
N VAL A 9 -21.12 17.11 19.06
CA VAL A 9 -19.86 17.51 19.70
C VAL A 9 -20.20 18.06 21.08
N SER A 10 -19.99 17.25 22.12
CA SER A 10 -20.20 17.64 23.51
C SER A 10 -19.25 16.86 24.40
N ASP A 11 -18.70 17.53 25.42
CA ASP A 11 -17.87 16.90 26.45
C ASP A 11 -18.73 16.30 27.58
N ASP A 12 -20.04 16.55 27.59
CA ASP A 12 -20.98 15.96 28.54
C ASP A 12 -21.50 14.60 28.05
N TYR A 13 -21.13 13.56 28.79
CA TYR A 13 -21.57 12.19 28.53
C TYR A 13 -23.08 12.00 28.61
N MET A 14 -23.78 12.72 29.50
CA MET A 14 -25.24 12.60 29.66
C MET A 14 -26.01 13.11 28.45
N GLU A 15 -25.55 14.20 27.84
CA GLU A 15 -26.14 14.75 26.62
C GLU A 15 -25.94 13.80 25.43
N VAL A 16 -24.74 13.23 25.31
CA VAL A 16 -24.41 12.26 24.27
C VAL A 16 -25.30 11.02 24.36
N GLN A 17 -25.58 10.52 25.57
CA GLN A 17 -26.48 9.38 25.76
C GLN A 17 -27.93 9.72 25.39
N LYS A 18 -28.44 10.90 25.79
CA LYS A 18 -29.79 11.34 25.43
C LYS A 18 -29.98 11.41 23.90
N VAL A 19 -29.00 11.97 23.20
CA VAL A 19 -29.04 12.10 21.73
C VAL A 19 -28.90 10.74 21.04
N ARG A 20 -28.08 9.82 21.58
CA ARG A 20 -28.01 8.44 21.08
C ARG A 20 -29.32 7.69 21.23
N SER A 21 -29.99 7.79 22.39
CA SER A 21 -31.29 7.16 22.61
C SER A 21 -32.36 7.71 21.66
N TRP A 22 -32.38 9.03 21.45
CA TRP A 22 -33.29 9.67 20.50
C TRP A 22 -33.04 9.19 19.06
N ALA A 23 -31.78 9.09 18.66
CA ALA A 23 -31.44 8.70 17.29
C ALA A 23 -31.71 7.21 17.02
N GLN A 24 -31.53 6.35 18.01
CA GLN A 24 -31.89 4.93 17.92
C GLN A 24 -33.40 4.75 17.67
N GLN A 25 -34.23 5.60 18.30
CA GLN A 25 -35.68 5.59 18.09
C GLN A 25 -36.09 6.05 16.68
N ASN A 26 -35.31 6.93 16.07
CA ASN A 26 -35.60 7.51 14.75
C ASN A 26 -34.82 6.84 13.60
N GLY A 27 -34.03 5.81 13.87
CA GLY A 27 -33.23 5.09 12.86
C GLY A 27 -32.08 5.92 12.26
N VAL A 28 -31.57 6.91 13.00
CA VAL A 28 -30.49 7.82 12.61
C VAL A 28 -29.17 7.33 13.22
N THR A 29 -28.09 7.31 12.45
CA THR A 29 -26.75 6.98 12.97
C THR A 29 -26.14 8.19 13.67
N VAL A 30 -25.58 8.01 14.88
CA VAL A 30 -24.96 9.10 15.66
C VAL A 30 -23.48 8.89 15.82
N ASN A 31 -22.70 9.89 15.41
CA ASN A 31 -21.29 10.00 15.78
C ASN A 31 -21.14 11.05 16.88
N ALA A 32 -20.55 10.65 18.01
CA ALA A 32 -20.28 11.54 19.12
C ALA A 32 -18.79 11.79 19.22
N TYR A 33 -18.39 13.05 19.27
CA TYR A 33 -17.01 13.48 19.41
C TYR A 33 -16.88 14.41 20.61
N ASN A 34 -15.76 14.35 21.32
CA ASN A 34 -15.41 15.37 22.30
C ASN A 34 -14.89 16.64 21.58
N HIS A 35 -14.79 17.78 22.27
CA HIS A 35 -14.37 19.04 21.66
C HIS A 35 -12.93 18.99 21.09
N SER A 36 -12.00 18.33 21.77
CA SER A 36 -10.61 18.12 21.32
C SER A 36 -10.49 17.14 20.14
N GLN A 37 -11.34 16.13 20.08
CA GLN A 37 -11.40 15.15 19.00
C GLN A 37 -12.00 15.77 17.74
N TRP A 38 -12.98 16.66 17.91
CA TRP A 38 -13.55 17.41 16.80
C TRP A 38 -12.54 18.39 16.20
N THR A 39 -11.89 19.19 17.04
CA THR A 39 -10.90 20.19 16.58
C THR A 39 -9.69 19.55 15.91
N ASN A 40 -9.07 18.55 16.53
CA ASN A 40 -7.95 17.81 15.93
C ASN A 40 -8.38 17.00 14.70
N GLY A 41 -9.61 16.45 14.72
CA GLY A 41 -10.17 15.72 13.60
C GLY A 41 -10.40 16.61 12.37
N LEU A 42 -10.76 17.88 12.54
CA LEU A 42 -10.89 18.80 11.40
C LEU A 42 -9.57 19.08 10.66
N GLU A 43 -8.42 18.81 11.27
CA GLU A 43 -7.12 18.88 10.61
C GLU A 43 -6.80 17.61 9.82
N ASP A 44 -7.37 16.47 10.22
CA ASP A 44 -7.22 15.19 9.53
C ASP A 44 -8.20 15.09 8.35
N THR A 45 -7.63 14.91 7.15
CA THR A 45 -8.40 14.75 5.90
C THR A 45 -9.28 13.50 5.94
N GLY A 46 -8.88 12.45 6.65
CA GLY A 46 -9.65 11.22 6.80
C GLY A 46 -10.92 11.41 7.64
N PHE A 47 -10.80 12.16 8.74
CA PHE A 47 -11.93 12.50 9.60
C PHE A 47 -12.95 13.37 8.87
N ARG A 48 -12.50 14.38 8.14
CA ARG A 48 -13.38 15.23 7.30
C ARG A 48 -14.12 14.45 6.23
N SER A 49 -13.46 13.47 5.62
CA SER A 49 -14.08 12.59 4.61
C SER A 49 -15.19 11.72 5.18
N GLY A 50 -15.18 11.43 6.49
CA GLY A 50 -16.23 10.68 7.18
C GLY A 50 -17.45 11.53 7.60
N LEU A 51 -17.34 12.86 7.57
CA LEU A 51 -18.43 13.79 7.92
C LEU A 51 -19.31 14.16 6.72
N HIS A 52 -18.80 14.01 5.50
CA HIS A 52 -19.56 14.25 4.28
C HIS A 52 -20.29 12.97 3.83
N THR A 53 -21.62 13.04 3.77
CA THR A 53 -22.44 12.03 3.10
C THR A 53 -22.18 12.13 1.60
N GLU A 54 -21.40 11.16 1.10
CA GLU A 54 -21.14 10.84 -0.31
C GLU A 54 -20.43 11.92 -1.16
N GLU A 55 -19.10 11.83 -1.24
CA GLU A 55 -18.42 11.49 -2.50
C GLU A 55 -17.12 10.72 -2.18
N VAL A 56 -16.88 9.64 -2.92
CA VAL A 56 -15.70 8.77 -2.77
C VAL A 56 -14.45 9.55 -3.17
N ASN A 57 -13.69 10.03 -2.19
CA ASN A 57 -12.38 10.62 -2.45
C ASN A 57 -11.34 9.51 -2.64
N LEU A 58 -10.88 9.30 -3.87
CA LEU A 58 -9.79 8.39 -4.22
C LEU A 58 -8.45 9.01 -3.82
N GLN A 59 -8.16 9.05 -2.51
CA GLN A 59 -6.90 9.59 -2.01
C GLN A 59 -5.89 8.47 -1.80
N ALA A 60 -4.80 8.55 -2.57
CA ALA A 60 -3.66 7.64 -2.43
C ALA A 60 -2.99 7.88 -1.07
N GLY A 61 -3.11 6.89 -0.18
CA GLY A 61 -2.39 6.87 1.09
C GLY A 61 -3.11 7.56 2.23
N SER A 62 -4.02 6.84 2.89
CA SER A 62 -4.05 6.73 4.35
C SER A 62 -4.98 5.57 4.72
N GLN A 63 -4.64 4.87 5.79
CA GLN A 63 -5.18 3.56 6.16
C GLN A 63 -6.71 3.57 6.33
N SER A 64 -7.40 2.75 5.54
CA SER A 64 -8.81 2.45 5.72
C SER A 64 -9.01 1.53 6.93
N VAL A 65 -9.47 2.10 8.05
CA VAL A 65 -10.11 1.34 9.12
C VAL A 65 -11.52 0.96 8.65
N GLY A 66 -11.74 -0.33 8.38
CA GLY A 66 -13.09 -0.91 8.33
C GLY A 66 -13.54 -1.51 6.98
N GLY A 67 -12.90 -1.16 5.86
CA GLY A 67 -13.05 -1.92 4.62
C GLY A 67 -12.02 -3.03 4.53
N LYS A 68 -12.39 -4.24 4.09
CA LYS A 68 -11.44 -5.26 3.61
C LYS A 68 -10.81 -4.79 2.30
N VAL A 69 -10.17 -3.63 2.31
CA VAL A 69 -9.35 -3.13 1.23
C VAL A 69 -8.14 -4.04 1.22
N LEU A 70 -7.97 -4.79 0.13
CA LEU A 70 -6.69 -5.43 -0.13
C LEU A 70 -5.68 -4.30 -0.10
N ALA A 71 -4.86 -4.25 0.95
CA ALA A 71 -3.75 -3.32 1.01
C ALA A 71 -2.96 -3.60 -0.25
N PHE A 72 -2.97 -2.64 -1.19
CA PHE A 72 -2.05 -2.69 -2.31
C PHE A 72 -0.68 -2.90 -1.69
N PRO A 73 0.10 -3.91 -2.13
CA PRO A 73 1.40 -4.16 -1.54
C PRO A 73 2.12 -2.83 -1.60
N ASN A 74 2.31 -2.22 -0.43
CA ASN A 74 2.99 -0.97 -0.29
C ASN A 74 4.37 -1.28 -0.87
N ARG A 75 4.60 -0.86 -2.12
CA ARG A 75 5.90 -1.02 -2.76
C ARG A 75 6.88 -0.51 -1.74
N PHE A 76 7.80 -1.38 -1.34
CA PHE A 76 8.84 -1.08 -0.37
C PHE A 76 9.25 0.37 -0.57
N VAL A 77 9.01 1.17 0.46
CA VAL A 77 9.40 2.58 0.46
C VAL A 77 10.91 2.54 0.63
N ASP A 78 11.60 2.11 -0.43
CA ASP A 78 13.02 2.30 -0.58
C ASP A 78 13.19 3.81 -0.65
N ASP A 79 13.95 4.34 0.29
CA ASP A 79 14.32 5.75 0.38
C ASP A 79 14.59 6.28 -1.02
N LYS A 80 13.83 7.31 -1.44
CA LYS A 80 13.71 7.80 -2.81
C LYS A 80 15.07 8.07 -3.47
N LYS A 81 15.71 7.03 -3.99
CA LYS A 81 16.72 7.12 -5.03
C LYS A 81 16.03 6.72 -6.32
N VAL A 82 15.87 7.68 -7.22
CA VAL A 82 15.39 7.40 -8.56
C VAL A 82 16.45 6.50 -9.21
N HIS A 83 16.15 5.22 -9.34
CA HIS A 83 17.01 4.29 -10.04
C HIS A 83 16.89 4.55 -11.54
N THR A 84 18.02 4.59 -12.21
CA THR A 84 18.06 4.63 -13.66
C THR A 84 17.54 3.31 -14.23
N ILE A 85 17.05 3.35 -15.47
CA ILE A 85 16.56 2.14 -16.15
C ILE A 85 17.62 1.02 -16.21
N ASN A 86 18.90 1.39 -16.32
CA ASN A 86 20.01 0.44 -16.37
C ASN A 86 20.23 -0.26 -15.02
N GLU A 87 20.04 0.45 -13.90
CA GLU A 87 20.15 -0.13 -12.56
C GLU A 87 19.01 -1.11 -12.31
N VAL A 88 17.77 -0.71 -12.61
CA VAL A 88 16.60 -1.59 -12.48
C VAL A 88 16.75 -2.84 -13.36
N GLU A 89 17.26 -2.69 -14.59
CA GLU A 89 17.50 -3.82 -15.48
C GLU A 89 18.61 -4.74 -14.95
N LYS A 90 19.69 -4.18 -14.41
CA LYS A 90 20.78 -4.95 -13.80
C LYS A 90 20.26 -5.79 -12.63
N ASP A 91 19.50 -5.18 -11.73
CA ASP A 91 18.94 -5.86 -10.55
C ASP A 91 17.96 -6.96 -10.96
N ALA A 92 17.11 -6.71 -11.97
CA ALA A 92 16.21 -7.72 -12.51
C ALA A 92 16.98 -8.91 -13.11
N ILE A 93 18.06 -8.66 -13.85
CA ILE A 93 18.90 -9.71 -14.44
C ILE A 93 19.62 -10.52 -13.36
N GLU A 94 20.19 -9.87 -12.35
CA GLU A 94 20.88 -10.52 -11.25
C GLU A 94 19.94 -11.42 -10.45
N ASN A 95 18.76 -10.91 -10.11
CA ASN A 95 17.71 -11.66 -9.41
C ASN A 95 17.25 -12.88 -10.21
N ALA A 96 17.03 -12.73 -11.52
CA ALA A 96 16.66 -13.86 -12.37
C ALA A 96 17.78 -14.92 -12.42
N ILE A 97 19.04 -14.52 -12.57
CA ILE A 97 20.17 -15.46 -12.60
C ILE A 97 20.30 -16.21 -11.27
N LEU A 98 20.07 -15.53 -10.14
CA LEU A 98 20.07 -16.14 -8.81
C LEU A 98 18.94 -17.16 -8.65
N GLU A 99 17.71 -16.79 -9.02
CA GLU A 99 16.52 -17.65 -8.93
C GLU A 99 16.70 -18.95 -9.72
N PHE A 100 17.25 -18.85 -10.93
CA PHE A 100 17.51 -20.00 -11.80
C PHE A 100 18.89 -20.63 -11.58
N ARG A 101 19.55 -20.37 -10.44
CA ARG A 101 20.83 -20.98 -10.04
C ARG A 101 21.92 -20.89 -11.11
N GLY A 102 21.97 -19.79 -11.85
CA GLY A 102 22.93 -19.57 -12.94
C GLY A 102 22.60 -20.28 -14.25
N ASN A 103 21.34 -20.69 -14.47
CA ASN A 103 20.85 -21.14 -15.78
C ASN A 103 20.34 -19.94 -16.59
N LEU A 104 21.18 -19.42 -17.49
CA LEU A 104 20.85 -18.25 -18.31
C LEU A 104 19.71 -18.49 -19.30
N THR A 105 19.46 -19.74 -19.69
CA THR A 105 18.37 -20.06 -20.62
C THR A 105 17.01 -19.85 -19.96
N GLU A 106 16.84 -20.37 -18.75
CA GLU A 106 15.59 -20.23 -18.00
C GLU A 106 15.42 -18.80 -17.48
N ALA A 107 16.52 -18.15 -17.06
CA ALA A 107 16.50 -16.74 -16.68
C ALA A 107 16.06 -15.82 -17.83
N ALA A 108 16.54 -16.06 -19.07
CA ALA A 108 16.10 -15.29 -20.24
C ALA A 108 14.60 -15.45 -20.51
N LYS A 109 14.10 -16.69 -20.40
CA LYS A 109 12.69 -17.02 -20.61
C LYS A 109 11.80 -16.37 -19.55
N ALA A 110 12.22 -16.38 -18.29
CA ALA A 110 11.50 -15.75 -17.19
C ALA A 110 11.48 -14.21 -17.29
N LEU A 111 12.57 -13.61 -17.78
CA LEU A 111 12.65 -12.17 -18.06
C LEU A 111 11.91 -11.76 -19.34
N GLY A 112 11.46 -12.70 -20.17
CA GLY A 112 10.78 -12.42 -21.44
C GLY A 112 11.69 -11.83 -22.52
N ILE A 113 13.01 -12.02 -22.41
CA ILE A 113 13.99 -11.51 -23.38
C ILE A 113 14.69 -12.66 -24.13
N GLY A 114 15.17 -12.38 -25.34
CA GLY A 114 15.96 -13.34 -26.10
C GLY A 114 17.31 -13.65 -25.42
N ARG A 115 17.79 -14.90 -25.54
CA ARG A 115 19.08 -15.33 -24.98
C ARG A 115 20.25 -14.43 -25.41
N ALA A 116 20.29 -14.02 -26.67
CA ALA A 116 21.32 -13.12 -27.19
C ALA A 116 21.32 -11.75 -26.49
N THR A 117 20.14 -11.22 -26.17
CA THR A 117 19.98 -9.97 -25.41
C THR A 117 20.46 -10.13 -23.98
N LEU A 118 20.09 -11.24 -23.31
CA LEU A 118 20.56 -11.53 -21.95
C LEU A 118 22.09 -11.62 -21.92
N TYR A 119 22.72 -12.38 -22.83
CA TYR A 119 24.19 -12.49 -22.89
C TYR A 119 24.88 -11.13 -23.06
N ARG A 120 24.35 -10.26 -23.93
CA ARG A 120 24.88 -8.91 -24.13
C ARG A 120 24.79 -8.09 -22.84
N LYS A 121 23.65 -8.12 -22.16
CA LYS A 121 23.41 -7.37 -20.92
C LYS A 121 24.24 -7.88 -19.75
N VAL A 122 24.37 -9.21 -19.60
CA VAL A 122 25.26 -9.83 -18.60
C VAL A 122 26.71 -9.39 -18.79
N LYS A 123 27.19 -9.35 -20.04
CA LYS A 123 28.53 -8.85 -20.35
C LYS A 123 28.68 -7.35 -20.09
N GLN A 124 27.66 -6.56 -20.44
CA GLN A 124 27.63 -5.11 -20.22
C GLN A 124 27.66 -4.74 -18.73
N TYR A 125 26.94 -5.49 -17.90
CA TYR A 125 26.87 -5.26 -16.46
C TYR A 125 27.90 -6.06 -15.65
N GLN A 126 28.79 -6.79 -16.32
CA GLN A 126 29.85 -7.62 -15.71
C GLN A 126 29.31 -8.59 -14.65
N ILE A 127 28.11 -9.15 -14.88
CA ILE A 127 27.47 -10.08 -13.96
C ILE A 127 28.10 -11.46 -14.14
N ASP A 128 28.64 -12.04 -13.07
CA ASP A 128 29.22 -13.39 -13.11
C ASP A 128 28.17 -14.45 -12.70
N PRO A 129 27.67 -15.28 -13.64
CA PRO A 129 26.70 -16.33 -13.34
C PRO A 129 27.27 -17.45 -12.47
N SER A 130 28.60 -17.55 -12.30
CA SER A 130 29.24 -18.53 -11.43
C SER A 130 28.96 -18.27 -9.94
N VAL A 131 28.77 -17.00 -9.57
CA VAL A 131 28.46 -16.59 -8.19
C VAL A 131 27.11 -17.14 -7.76
N ALA A 132 26.11 -17.05 -8.64
CA ALA A 132 24.78 -17.61 -8.39
C ALA A 132 24.81 -19.13 -8.19
N ARG A 133 25.61 -19.85 -8.99
CA ARG A 133 25.79 -21.31 -8.84
C ARG A 133 26.41 -21.69 -7.50
N ARG A 134 27.46 -20.97 -7.08
CA ARG A 134 28.11 -21.23 -5.78
C ARG A 134 27.19 -20.96 -4.60
N LYS A 135 26.39 -19.89 -4.67
CA LYS A 135 25.45 -19.52 -3.61
C LYS A 135 24.33 -20.54 -3.47
N ALA A 136 23.82 -21.07 -4.58
CA ALA A 136 22.82 -22.14 -4.58
C ALA A 136 23.33 -23.44 -3.94
N ASN A 137 24.58 -23.83 -4.20
CA ASN A 137 25.19 -25.04 -3.64
C ASN A 137 25.51 -24.95 -2.14
N ARG A 138 25.54 -23.73 -1.58
CA ARG A 138 25.82 -23.50 -0.15
C ARG A 138 24.54 -23.42 0.70
N ALA A 139 23.39 -23.30 0.06
CA ALA A 139 22.08 -23.19 0.71
C ALA A 139 21.29 -24.52 0.71
N ALA A 140 21.85 -25.57 0.12
CA ALA A 140 21.36 -26.95 0.14
C ALA A 140 22.21 -27.79 1.09
#